data_AF-A0A1D2U9D8-F1
#
_entry.id   AF-A0A1D2U9D8-F1
#
_cell.length_a   1.000
_cell.length_b   1.000
_cell.length_c   1.000
_cell.angle_alpha   90.00
_cell.angle_beta   90.00
_cell.angle_gamma   90.00
#
_symmetry.space_group_name_H-M   'P 1'
#
loop_
_entity.id
_entity.type
_entity.pdbx_description
1 polymer ?
#
loop_
_entity_poly.entity_id
_entity_poly.type
_entity_poly.pdbx_seq_one_letter_code
_entity_poly.pdbx_strand_id
1 'polypeptide(L)'
;MLFKKLAAVALFMCTGLVYAFAPQTGTWVVTSEVDGKPGRGFGIDVQNTTLVMQMYAYESNGQPTFYLAVGDVVDNKVTAPLTQYTGGRYFGSGAQSGTAAGSPGNVSIRFTSGTTGFITFPNEGEVAISRFNFAYPFAPSSLKGIWSFTSMGSLGLLSDAVNLTVTGPSTSTGNGIVASADGLFGCEHQVSGSLAGTVVCVKLNAQGQLQRGYWFTYSVNEGEGRQLTASGYLTNQIVSIRRLTTPSGVGTGIVFKNTEQPAPDLTALEQQLSQLAAQGVLE
;
A
#
# COMPACT_ATOMS: atom_id res chain seq x y z
N MET A 1 -46.20 42.49 -20.56
CA MET A 1 -44.87 42.70 -19.97
C MET A 1 -44.67 41.66 -18.87
N LEU A 2 -43.50 40.98 -18.88
CA LEU A 2 -42.96 40.13 -17.80
C LEU A 2 -43.72 38.80 -17.54
N PHE A 3 -43.17 37.59 -17.55
CA PHE A 3 -41.80 37.08 -17.48
C PHE A 3 -41.76 35.66 -18.09
N LYS A 4 -40.80 35.38 -18.99
CA LYS A 4 -40.36 34.02 -19.33
C LYS A 4 -39.49 33.51 -18.19
N LYS A 5 -39.83 32.38 -17.55
CA LYS A 5 -38.90 31.66 -16.68
C LYS A 5 -38.37 30.44 -17.43
N LEU A 6 -37.14 30.57 -17.93
CA LEU A 6 -36.30 29.46 -18.37
C LEU A 6 -35.86 28.70 -17.12
N ALA A 7 -36.24 27.43 -16.99
CA ALA A 7 -35.64 26.52 -16.04
C ALA A 7 -34.48 25.82 -16.75
N ALA A 8 -33.26 26.29 -16.51
CA ALA A 8 -32.05 25.55 -16.88
C ALA A 8 -31.81 24.50 -15.79
N VAL A 9 -32.07 23.24 -16.10
CA VAL A 9 -31.64 22.11 -15.27
C VAL A 9 -30.15 21.94 -15.51
N ALA A 10 -29.33 22.43 -14.57
CA ALA A 10 -27.91 22.14 -14.53
C ALA A 10 -27.74 20.69 -14.05
N LEU A 11 -27.52 19.78 -14.99
CA LEU A 11 -27.08 18.42 -14.70
C LEU A 11 -25.63 18.53 -14.20
N PHE A 12 -25.43 18.55 -12.88
CA PHE A 12 -24.10 18.37 -12.30
C PHE A 12 -23.62 16.97 -12.70
N MET A 13 -22.73 16.91 -13.70
CA MET A 13 -21.93 15.72 -13.94
C MET A 13 -21.11 15.48 -12.66
N CYS A 14 -21.43 14.42 -11.94
CA CYS A 14 -20.51 13.84 -10.98
C CYS A 14 -19.28 13.36 -11.75
N THR A 15 -18.32 14.25 -11.98
CA THR A 15 -16.96 13.84 -12.29
C THR A 15 -16.46 13.14 -11.04
N GLY A 16 -16.55 11.82 -11.01
CA GLY A 16 -15.85 11.02 -10.01
C GLY A 16 -14.39 11.45 -10.04
N LEU A 17 -13.86 11.85 -8.89
CA LEU A 17 -12.43 12.09 -8.76
C LEU A 17 -11.73 10.80 -9.20
N VAL A 18 -11.09 10.83 -10.37
CA VAL A 18 -10.21 9.75 -10.79
C VAL A 18 -9.03 9.81 -9.83
N TYR A 19 -9.01 8.90 -8.86
CA TYR A 19 -7.88 8.74 -7.97
C TYR A 19 -6.70 8.23 -8.82
N ALA A 20 -5.74 9.11 -9.08
CA ALA A 20 -4.44 8.71 -9.58
C ALA A 20 -3.68 8.09 -8.40
N PHE A 21 -3.43 6.79 -8.45
CA PHE A 21 -2.59 6.10 -7.48
C PHE A 21 -1.18 6.00 -8.09
N ALA A 22 -0.17 6.45 -7.35
CA ALA A 22 1.20 6.14 -7.71
C ALA A 22 1.50 4.71 -7.19
N PRO A 23 1.91 3.76 -8.05
CA PRO A 23 2.32 2.45 -7.56
C PRO A 23 3.52 2.59 -6.63
N GLN A 24 3.56 1.79 -5.56
CA GLN A 24 4.68 1.78 -4.64
C GLN A 24 5.94 1.29 -5.34
N THR A 25 7.04 2.01 -5.12
CA THR A 25 8.36 1.61 -5.59
C THR A 25 8.82 0.30 -4.92
N GLY A 26 9.47 -0.55 -5.70
CA GLY A 26 10.20 -1.73 -5.23
C GLY A 26 9.81 -3.02 -5.94
N THR A 27 9.91 -4.16 -5.25
CA THR A 27 9.72 -5.48 -5.84
C THR A 27 8.24 -5.86 -5.95
N TRP A 28 7.84 -6.32 -7.12
CA TRP A 28 6.51 -6.81 -7.48
C TRP A 28 6.60 -8.24 -8.02
N VAL A 29 5.50 -8.96 -7.86
CA VAL A 29 5.38 -10.36 -8.25
C VAL A 29 4.04 -10.60 -8.95
N VAL A 30 4.01 -11.61 -9.83
CA VAL A 30 2.75 -12.21 -10.27
C VAL A 30 2.19 -12.99 -9.08
N THR A 31 1.02 -12.58 -8.60
CA THR A 31 0.51 -13.02 -7.29
C THR A 31 0.34 -14.54 -7.20
N SER A 32 -0.08 -15.18 -8.30
CA SER A 32 -0.26 -16.63 -8.39
C SER A 32 1.04 -17.43 -8.49
N GLU A 33 2.19 -16.77 -8.70
CA GLU A 33 3.50 -17.42 -8.87
C GLU A 33 4.35 -17.39 -7.59
N VAL A 34 3.80 -16.91 -6.47
CA VAL A 34 4.48 -16.86 -5.17
C VAL A 34 4.39 -18.23 -4.47
N ASP A 35 5.13 -19.22 -4.97
CA ASP A 35 5.14 -20.60 -4.46
C ASP A 35 6.49 -21.04 -3.83
N GLY A 36 7.43 -20.10 -3.71
CA GLY A 36 8.77 -20.33 -3.17
C GLY A 36 9.77 -20.93 -4.16
N LYS A 37 9.39 -21.14 -5.42
CA LYS A 37 10.30 -21.62 -6.47
C LYS A 37 10.86 -20.47 -7.31
N PRO A 38 12.04 -20.65 -7.93
CA PRO A 38 12.56 -19.68 -8.88
C PRO A 38 11.62 -19.51 -10.08
N GLY A 39 11.37 -18.26 -10.46
CA GLY A 39 10.51 -17.90 -11.57
C GLY A 39 10.85 -16.51 -12.09
N ARG A 40 9.83 -15.75 -12.49
CA ARG A 40 9.97 -14.36 -12.91
C ARG A 40 9.56 -13.40 -11.81
N GLY A 41 9.98 -12.15 -11.96
CA GLY A 41 9.57 -11.05 -11.08
C GLY A 41 10.13 -9.75 -11.60
N PHE A 42 9.70 -8.65 -10.99
CA PHE A 42 10.05 -7.34 -11.51
C PHE A 42 10.09 -6.27 -10.42
N GLY A 43 10.96 -5.29 -10.58
CA GLY A 43 10.95 -4.05 -9.82
C GLY A 43 10.19 -2.97 -10.58
N ILE A 44 9.42 -2.15 -9.89
CA ILE A 44 8.78 -0.95 -10.44
C ILE A 44 9.29 0.27 -9.67
N ASP A 45 9.63 1.33 -10.39
CA ASP A 45 9.82 2.67 -9.86
C ASP A 45 9.09 3.66 -10.76
N VAL A 46 8.46 4.67 -10.16
CA VAL A 46 7.75 5.73 -10.89
C VAL A 46 8.26 7.08 -10.41
N GLN A 47 8.75 7.88 -11.34
CA GLN A 47 9.18 9.25 -11.09
C GLN A 47 8.37 10.19 -11.99
N ASN A 48 7.66 11.13 -11.37
CA ASN A 48 6.63 11.92 -12.04
C ASN A 48 5.58 10.99 -12.70
N THR A 49 5.56 10.92 -14.03
CA THR A 49 4.69 10.03 -14.81
C THR A 49 5.47 8.91 -15.48
N THR A 50 6.79 8.84 -15.34
CA THR A 50 7.61 7.84 -16.03
C THR A 50 7.82 6.63 -15.13
N LEU A 51 7.33 5.49 -15.59
CA LEU A 51 7.56 4.19 -14.98
C LEU A 51 8.81 3.54 -15.57
N VAL A 52 9.62 2.97 -14.70
CA VAL A 52 10.69 2.03 -15.04
C VAL A 52 10.35 0.69 -14.41
N MET A 53 10.28 -0.35 -15.23
CA MET A 53 10.16 -1.74 -14.78
C MET A 53 11.41 -2.53 -15.16
N GLN A 54 12.01 -3.17 -14.16
CA GLN A 54 13.17 -4.04 -14.30
C GLN A 54 12.73 -5.47 -14.05
N MET A 55 12.60 -6.26 -15.10
CA MET A 55 12.10 -7.63 -15.03
C MET A 55 13.24 -8.64 -15.18
N TYR A 56 13.23 -9.68 -14.36
CA TYR A 56 14.03 -10.89 -14.59
C TYR A 56 13.09 -12.02 -14.99
N ALA A 57 13.50 -12.81 -15.99
CA ALA A 57 12.72 -13.94 -16.49
C ALA A 57 13.63 -14.89 -17.28
N TYR A 58 13.02 -15.81 -18.02
CA TYR A 58 13.71 -16.78 -18.86
C TYR A 58 13.22 -16.66 -20.31
N GLU A 59 14.14 -16.81 -21.26
CA GLU A 59 13.79 -16.93 -22.67
C GLU A 59 13.14 -18.30 -22.96
N SER A 60 12.58 -18.46 -24.16
CA SER A 60 11.93 -19.73 -24.56
C SER A 60 12.89 -20.93 -24.62
N ASN A 61 14.19 -20.67 -24.69
CA ASN A 61 15.25 -21.68 -24.59
C ASN A 61 15.67 -22.00 -23.14
N GLY A 62 15.02 -21.39 -22.15
CA GLY A 62 15.27 -21.56 -20.73
C GLY A 62 16.46 -20.77 -20.17
N GLN A 63 17.15 -19.96 -20.97
CA GLN A 63 18.24 -19.12 -20.49
C GLN A 63 17.70 -17.93 -19.67
N PRO A 64 18.31 -17.59 -18.53
CA PRO A 64 17.91 -16.41 -17.76
C PRO A 64 18.25 -15.13 -18.52
N THR A 65 17.38 -14.14 -18.42
CA THR A 65 17.55 -12.83 -19.04
C THR A 65 16.90 -11.75 -18.18
N PHE A 66 17.14 -10.49 -18.55
CA PHE A 66 16.46 -9.34 -17.96
C PHE A 66 15.87 -8.44 -19.04
N TYR A 67 14.78 -7.78 -18.70
CA TYR A 67 14.09 -6.83 -19.55
C TYR A 67 13.93 -5.50 -18.83
N LEU A 68 14.02 -4.41 -19.59
CA LEU A 68 13.67 -3.07 -19.12
C LEU A 68 12.43 -2.61 -19.89
N ALA A 69 11.42 -2.13 -19.18
CA ALA A 69 10.32 -1.38 -19.78
C ALA A 69 10.32 0.03 -19.19
N VAL A 70 10.20 1.02 -20.08
CA VAL A 70 10.06 2.43 -19.72
C VAL A 70 8.84 2.97 -20.45
N GLY A 71 7.92 3.60 -19.73
CA GLY A 71 6.71 4.15 -20.32
C GLY A 71 5.99 5.11 -19.39
N ASP A 72 5.08 5.89 -19.96
CA ASP A 72 4.30 6.84 -19.18
C ASP A 72 3.10 6.17 -18.50
N VAL A 73 2.90 6.51 -17.23
CA VAL A 73 1.71 6.18 -16.46
C VAL A 73 0.63 7.19 -16.79
N VAL A 74 -0.40 6.73 -17.51
CA VAL A 74 -1.58 7.52 -17.88
C VAL A 74 -2.80 6.78 -17.38
N ASP A 75 -3.65 7.46 -16.60
CA ASP A 75 -4.86 6.87 -16.00
C ASP A 75 -4.59 5.53 -15.27
N ASN A 76 -3.54 5.50 -14.45
CA ASN A 76 -3.06 4.33 -13.72
C ASN A 76 -2.67 3.13 -14.62
N LYS A 77 -2.38 3.37 -15.90
CA LYS A 77 -1.99 2.35 -16.88
C LYS A 77 -0.64 2.68 -17.49
N VAL A 78 0.09 1.66 -17.88
CA VAL A 78 1.30 1.77 -18.71
C VAL A 78 1.25 0.70 -19.79
N THR A 79 1.70 1.05 -20.99
CA THR A 79 2.05 0.10 -22.03
C THR A 79 3.42 0.46 -22.55
N ALA A 80 4.35 -0.49 -22.51
CA ALA A 80 5.74 -0.25 -22.86
C ALA A 80 6.39 -1.50 -23.46
N PRO A 81 7.38 -1.38 -24.36
CA PRO A 81 8.13 -2.52 -24.85
C PRO A 81 9.01 -3.11 -23.74
N LEU A 82 9.01 -4.45 -23.61
CA LEU A 82 9.99 -5.17 -22.79
C LEU A 82 11.31 -5.25 -23.56
N THR A 83 12.26 -4.37 -23.31
CA THR A 83 13.50 -4.32 -24.08
C THR A 83 14.56 -5.22 -23.45
N GLN A 84 15.11 -6.14 -24.24
CA GLN A 84 16.27 -6.95 -23.87
C GLN A 84 17.56 -6.20 -24.24
N TYR A 85 18.62 -6.41 -23.47
CA TYR A 85 19.95 -5.85 -23.76
C TYR A 85 21.01 -6.94 -23.78
N THR A 86 22.06 -6.74 -24.58
CA THR A 86 23.21 -7.65 -24.69
C THR A 86 24.53 -6.89 -24.75
N GLY A 87 25.64 -7.60 -24.48
CA GLY A 87 27.00 -7.05 -24.58
C GLY A 87 27.30 -5.96 -23.55
N GLY A 88 26.63 -5.96 -22.40
CA GLY A 88 26.86 -4.98 -21.33
C GLY A 88 28.08 -5.28 -20.45
N ARG A 89 28.37 -4.36 -19.52
CA ARG A 89 29.39 -4.55 -18.48
C ARG A 89 29.02 -5.72 -17.57
N TYR A 90 29.97 -6.61 -17.33
CA TYR A 90 29.86 -7.74 -16.39
C TYR A 90 30.88 -7.62 -15.24
N PHE A 91 30.72 -8.44 -14.19
CA PHE A 91 31.62 -8.40 -13.02
C PHE A 91 33.08 -8.64 -13.43
N GLY A 92 33.95 -7.69 -13.07
CA GLY A 92 35.38 -7.75 -13.40
C GLY A 92 35.75 -7.31 -14.83
N SER A 93 34.78 -6.92 -15.66
CA SER A 93 35.07 -6.34 -16.98
C SER A 93 35.53 -4.88 -16.93
N GLY A 94 36.11 -4.41 -18.03
CA GLY A 94 36.38 -2.98 -18.26
C GLY A 94 35.10 -2.17 -18.55
N ALA A 95 35.26 -0.89 -18.87
CA ALA A 95 34.14 -0.07 -19.25
C ALA A 95 33.54 -0.53 -20.59
N GLN A 96 32.30 -1.00 -20.56
CA GLN A 96 31.54 -1.44 -21.74
C GLN A 96 30.07 -1.05 -21.58
N SER A 97 29.40 -0.78 -22.70
CA SER A 97 27.99 -0.41 -22.76
C SER A 97 27.21 -1.50 -23.48
N GLY A 98 26.05 -1.87 -22.93
CA GLY A 98 25.14 -2.80 -23.62
C GLY A 98 24.44 -2.13 -24.80
N THR A 99 23.87 -2.96 -25.66
CA THR A 99 23.02 -2.54 -26.78
C THR A 99 21.68 -3.25 -26.71
N ALA A 100 20.62 -2.62 -27.23
CA ALA A 100 19.32 -3.26 -27.30
C ALA A 100 19.38 -4.50 -28.22
N ALA A 101 18.87 -5.62 -27.74
CA ALA A 101 18.93 -6.93 -28.39
C ALA A 101 17.56 -7.40 -28.93
N GLY A 102 16.53 -6.57 -28.81
CA GLY A 102 15.17 -6.87 -29.25
C GLY A 102 14.15 -6.76 -28.12
N SER A 103 12.94 -7.25 -28.38
CA SER A 103 11.83 -7.25 -27.44
C SER A 103 10.88 -8.41 -27.76
N PRO A 104 10.37 -9.17 -26.76
CA PRO A 104 9.29 -10.12 -26.97
C PRO A 104 7.94 -9.44 -27.22
N GLY A 105 7.84 -8.12 -27.03
CA GLY A 105 6.62 -7.33 -27.25
C GLY A 105 6.36 -6.34 -26.12
N ASN A 106 5.15 -5.79 -26.11
CA ASN A 106 4.73 -4.83 -25.09
C ASN A 106 4.19 -5.53 -23.85
N VAL A 107 4.59 -5.05 -22.67
CA VAL A 107 3.87 -5.27 -21.43
C VAL A 107 2.79 -4.22 -21.28
N SER A 108 1.64 -4.59 -20.72
CA SER A 108 0.62 -3.64 -20.28
C SER A 108 0.31 -3.86 -18.80
N ILE A 109 0.27 -2.78 -18.02
CA ILE A 109 -0.08 -2.83 -16.59
C ILE A 109 -1.23 -1.88 -16.34
N ARG A 110 -2.19 -2.30 -15.52
CA ARG A 110 -3.19 -1.41 -14.90
C ARG A 110 -3.10 -1.55 -13.38
N PHE A 111 -2.83 -0.45 -12.70
CA PHE A 111 -2.80 -0.41 -11.24
C PHE A 111 -4.22 -0.26 -10.70
N THR A 112 -4.54 -1.04 -9.67
CA THR A 112 -5.81 -0.95 -8.93
C THR A 112 -5.64 -0.29 -7.57
N SER A 113 -4.42 -0.26 -7.05
CA SER A 113 -3.98 0.51 -5.88
C SER A 113 -2.48 0.78 -5.97
N GLY A 114 -1.88 1.45 -4.97
CA GLY A 114 -0.43 1.51 -4.85
C GLY A 114 0.26 0.14 -4.71
N THR A 115 -0.48 -0.93 -4.41
CA THR A 115 0.06 -2.23 -4.00
C THR A 115 -0.44 -3.41 -4.82
N THR A 116 -1.42 -3.19 -5.70
CA THR A 116 -2.06 -4.22 -6.52
C THR A 116 -2.31 -3.71 -7.93
N GLY A 117 -2.36 -4.64 -8.87
CA GLY A 117 -2.71 -4.35 -10.24
C GLY A 117 -2.85 -5.61 -11.05
N PHE A 118 -2.92 -5.43 -12.36
CA PHE A 118 -2.93 -6.51 -13.33
C PHE A 118 -1.91 -6.22 -14.41
N ILE A 119 -1.26 -7.27 -14.89
CA ILE A 119 -0.25 -7.22 -15.94
C ILE A 119 -0.64 -8.16 -17.07
N THR A 120 -0.40 -7.72 -18.30
CA THR A 120 -0.45 -8.58 -19.49
C THR A 120 0.95 -8.58 -20.09
N PHE A 121 1.61 -9.74 -20.03
CA PHE A 121 2.89 -9.95 -20.71
C PHE A 121 2.65 -10.27 -22.19
N PRO A 122 3.66 -10.10 -23.06
CA PRO A 122 3.54 -10.47 -24.46
C PRO A 122 3.12 -11.94 -24.62
N ASN A 123 2.05 -12.17 -25.38
CA ASN A 123 1.49 -13.49 -25.67
C ASN A 123 0.91 -14.24 -24.45
N GLU A 124 0.64 -13.55 -23.35
CA GLU A 124 -0.02 -14.12 -22.16
C GLU A 124 -1.37 -13.45 -21.90
N GLY A 125 -2.23 -14.13 -21.15
CA GLY A 125 -3.43 -13.51 -20.60
C GLY A 125 -3.10 -12.51 -19.48
N GLU A 126 -4.09 -11.69 -19.13
CA GLU A 126 -3.96 -10.78 -18.00
C GLU A 126 -3.90 -11.58 -16.67
N VAL A 127 -2.93 -11.25 -15.81
CA VAL A 127 -2.73 -11.88 -14.50
C VAL A 127 -2.59 -10.83 -13.40
N ALA A 128 -2.95 -11.21 -12.17
CA ALA A 128 -2.85 -10.31 -11.01
C ALA A 128 -1.39 -10.14 -10.56
N ILE A 129 -1.04 -8.92 -10.17
CA ILE A 129 0.26 -8.57 -9.59
C ILE A 129 0.09 -7.85 -8.26
N SER A 130 1.08 -8.01 -7.40
CA SER A 130 1.10 -7.40 -6.08
C SER A 130 2.49 -6.98 -5.65
N ARG A 131 2.58 -5.92 -4.84
CA ARG A 131 3.81 -5.53 -4.17
C ARG A 131 4.28 -6.68 -3.28
N PHE A 132 5.53 -7.12 -3.47
CA PHE A 132 6.02 -8.31 -2.80
C PHE A 132 6.36 -8.04 -1.33
N ASN A 133 5.66 -8.73 -0.42
CA ASN A 133 5.94 -8.76 1.00
C ASN A 133 6.70 -10.04 1.36
N PHE A 134 8.01 -9.90 1.59
CA PHE A 134 8.91 -11.02 1.87
C PHE A 134 9.45 -11.05 3.31
N ALA A 135 9.20 -10.00 4.10
CA ALA A 135 9.83 -9.82 5.41
C ALA A 135 8.84 -9.50 6.53
N TYR A 136 7.57 -9.26 6.22
CA TYR A 136 6.57 -8.88 7.22
C TYR A 136 5.44 -9.90 7.30
N PRO A 137 5.33 -10.66 8.40
CA PRO A 137 4.21 -11.58 8.57
C PRO A 137 2.90 -10.80 8.76
N PHE A 138 1.78 -11.43 8.40
CA PHE A 138 0.44 -10.95 8.76
C PHE A 138 0.13 -11.31 10.23
N ALA A 139 0.84 -10.66 11.15
CA ALA A 139 0.82 -10.93 12.58
C ALA A 139 1.01 -9.63 13.38
N PRO A 140 0.60 -9.57 14.66
CA PRO A 140 0.74 -8.36 15.47
C PRO A 140 2.17 -7.81 15.48
N SER A 141 3.18 -8.69 15.54
CA SER A 141 4.59 -8.29 15.55
C SER A 141 4.99 -7.41 14.35
N SER A 142 4.34 -7.54 13.19
CA SER A 142 4.63 -6.69 12.04
C SER A 142 4.07 -5.28 12.17
N LEU A 143 3.14 -5.00 13.09
CA LEU A 143 2.63 -3.65 13.33
C LEU A 143 3.54 -2.81 14.24
N LYS A 144 4.51 -3.42 14.93
CA LYS A 144 5.41 -2.67 15.84
C LYS A 144 6.27 -1.63 15.11
N GLY A 145 6.59 -0.55 15.79
CA GLY A 145 7.46 0.52 15.29
C GLY A 145 6.77 1.86 15.18
N ILE A 146 7.49 2.83 14.65
CA ILE A 146 6.99 4.19 14.47
C ILE A 146 6.34 4.30 13.09
N TRP A 147 5.15 4.86 13.06
CA TRP A 147 4.33 5.04 11.87
C TRP A 147 3.89 6.49 11.74
N SER A 148 3.91 7.00 10.51
CA SER A 148 3.20 8.23 10.12
C SER A 148 1.94 7.85 9.35
N PHE A 149 0.83 8.47 9.72
CA PHE A 149 -0.46 8.40 9.06
C PHE A 149 -0.76 9.80 8.54
N THR A 150 -0.72 10.00 7.23
CA THR A 150 -1.04 11.28 6.60
C THR A 150 -2.32 11.14 5.80
N SER A 151 -3.37 11.87 6.19
CA SER A 151 -4.65 11.86 5.50
C SER A 151 -4.94 13.18 4.81
N MET A 152 -5.50 13.12 3.61
CA MET A 152 -5.84 14.28 2.79
C MET A 152 -7.20 14.11 2.09
N GLY A 153 -7.99 15.18 2.10
CA GLY A 153 -9.35 15.20 1.55
C GLY A 153 -10.19 16.38 2.07
N SER A 154 -11.50 16.20 2.14
CA SER A 154 -12.48 17.26 2.49
C SER A 154 -12.36 17.85 3.90
N LEU A 155 -11.66 17.15 4.80
CA LEU A 155 -11.36 17.59 6.18
C LEU A 155 -9.98 18.27 6.28
N GLY A 156 -9.33 18.56 5.15
CA GLY A 156 -7.98 19.11 5.11
C GLY A 156 -6.88 18.06 5.20
N LEU A 157 -5.66 18.53 5.46
CA LEU A 157 -4.46 17.72 5.66
C LEU A 157 -4.27 17.45 7.15
N LEU A 158 -4.22 16.18 7.54
CA LEU A 158 -3.99 15.75 8.91
C LEU A 158 -2.84 14.75 8.94
N SER A 159 -2.06 14.78 10.03
CA SER A 159 -0.99 13.82 10.25
C SER A 159 -1.01 13.34 11.69
N ASP A 160 -0.93 12.03 11.88
CA ASP A 160 -0.70 11.38 13.16
C ASP A 160 0.63 10.61 13.08
N ALA A 161 1.46 10.72 14.12
CA ALA A 161 2.68 9.94 14.25
C ALA A 161 2.59 9.13 15.54
N VAL A 162 2.78 7.82 15.45
CA VAL A 162 2.57 6.89 16.56
C VAL A 162 3.72 5.91 16.67
N ASN A 163 4.12 5.58 17.90
CA ASN A 163 5.03 4.48 18.19
C ASN A 163 4.24 3.31 18.76
N LEU A 164 4.11 2.23 17.99
CA LEU A 164 3.38 1.01 18.37
C LEU A 164 4.36 0.02 19.00
N THR A 165 4.21 -0.24 20.29
CA THR A 165 5.19 -1.02 21.08
C THR A 165 4.54 -2.11 21.94
N VAL A 166 3.33 -1.87 22.43
CA VAL A 166 2.61 -2.73 23.37
C VAL A 166 1.76 -3.72 22.60
N THR A 167 1.79 -4.99 22.96
CA THR A 167 0.92 -6.02 22.35
C THR A 167 -0.23 -6.36 23.30
N GLY A 168 -1.44 -6.49 22.76
CA GLY A 168 -2.67 -6.82 23.48
C GLY A 168 -3.38 -8.06 22.96
N PRO A 169 -4.56 -8.39 23.51
CA PRO A 169 -5.38 -9.49 23.03
C PRO A 169 -5.89 -9.23 21.60
N SER A 170 -6.38 -10.29 20.95
CA SER A 170 -7.07 -10.18 19.66
C SER A 170 -8.51 -9.74 19.85
N THR A 171 -9.01 -8.86 18.97
CA THR A 171 -10.45 -8.62 18.86
C THR A 171 -11.16 -9.80 18.17
N SER A 172 -12.49 -9.76 18.14
CA SER A 172 -13.31 -10.83 17.52
C SER A 172 -13.03 -11.10 16.03
N THR A 173 -12.48 -10.11 15.31
CA THR A 173 -12.17 -10.18 13.87
C THR A 173 -10.69 -10.07 13.57
N GLY A 174 -9.86 -9.79 14.58
CA GLY A 174 -8.43 -9.54 14.42
C GLY A 174 -7.54 -10.63 15.00
N ASN A 175 -6.23 -10.40 14.96
CA ASN A 175 -5.22 -11.37 15.40
C ASN A 175 -4.28 -10.87 16.51
N GLY A 176 -4.61 -9.75 17.15
CA GLY A 176 -3.85 -9.17 18.25
C GLY A 176 -3.57 -7.68 18.05
N ILE A 177 -3.92 -6.89 19.06
CA ILE A 177 -3.71 -5.44 19.08
C ILE A 177 -2.22 -5.13 19.23
N VAL A 178 -1.73 -4.12 18.52
CA VAL A 178 -0.49 -3.41 18.86
C VAL A 178 -0.79 -1.94 19.09
N ALA A 179 -0.39 -1.42 20.24
CA ALA A 179 -0.75 -0.10 20.72
C ALA A 179 0.45 0.75 21.12
N SER A 180 0.21 2.06 21.21
CA SER A 180 1.09 3.02 21.85
C SER A 180 1.20 2.77 23.35
N ALA A 181 2.29 3.26 23.96
CA ALA A 181 2.56 3.07 25.38
C ALA A 181 1.52 3.72 26.32
N ASP A 182 0.75 4.68 25.82
CA ASP A 182 -0.36 5.33 26.54
C ASP A 182 -1.72 4.65 26.30
N GLY A 183 -1.79 3.65 25.42
CA GLY A 183 -3.05 2.97 25.06
C GLY A 183 -4.04 3.84 24.30
N LEU A 184 -3.63 5.01 23.79
CA LEU A 184 -4.52 5.94 23.08
C LEU A 184 -4.53 5.75 21.57
N PHE A 185 -3.62 4.93 21.03
CA PHE A 185 -3.61 4.56 19.62
C PHE A 185 -3.31 3.07 19.49
N GLY A 186 -4.11 2.34 18.74
CA GLY A 186 -3.95 0.89 18.55
C GLY A 186 -4.31 0.46 17.14
N CYS A 187 -3.60 -0.55 16.64
CA CYS A 187 -3.81 -1.15 15.33
C CYS A 187 -3.95 -2.66 15.45
N GLU A 188 -4.69 -3.26 14.52
CA GLU A 188 -4.84 -4.71 14.44
C GLU A 188 -5.10 -5.16 13.01
N HIS A 189 -4.41 -6.24 12.61
CA HIS A 189 -4.69 -6.96 11.37
C HIS A 189 -6.02 -7.70 11.48
N GLN A 190 -6.89 -7.52 10.50
CA GLN A 190 -8.20 -8.18 10.44
C GLN A 190 -8.06 -9.51 9.70
N VAL A 191 -8.48 -10.60 10.34
CA VAL A 191 -8.42 -11.98 9.81
C VAL A 191 -9.77 -12.51 9.36
N SER A 192 -10.87 -11.88 9.76
CA SER A 192 -12.23 -12.24 9.35
C SER A 192 -13.12 -11.01 9.16
N GLY A 193 -14.35 -11.22 8.70
CA GLY A 193 -15.28 -10.14 8.37
C GLY A 193 -14.98 -9.47 7.04
N SER A 194 -15.68 -8.37 6.75
CA SER A 194 -15.56 -7.63 5.49
C SER A 194 -14.23 -6.88 5.34
N LEU A 195 -13.48 -6.71 6.44
CA LEU A 195 -12.17 -6.08 6.48
C LEU A 195 -11.01 -7.09 6.47
N ALA A 196 -11.27 -8.39 6.33
CA ALA A 196 -10.24 -9.41 6.32
C ALA A 196 -9.12 -9.10 5.31
N GLY A 197 -7.87 -9.23 5.73
CA GLY A 197 -6.67 -8.90 4.94
C GLY A 197 -6.23 -7.44 5.02
N THR A 198 -6.94 -6.59 5.77
CA THR A 198 -6.58 -5.18 6.02
C THR A 198 -6.10 -4.96 7.45
N VAL A 199 -5.63 -3.75 7.74
CA VAL A 199 -5.34 -3.28 9.10
C VAL A 199 -6.33 -2.19 9.48
N VAL A 200 -6.87 -2.28 10.69
CA VAL A 200 -7.67 -1.22 11.31
C VAL A 200 -6.87 -0.60 12.44
N CYS A 201 -6.82 0.74 12.50
CA CYS A 201 -6.24 1.49 13.60
C CYS A 201 -7.26 2.48 14.17
N VAL A 202 -7.17 2.75 15.47
CA VAL A 202 -7.99 3.74 16.16
C VAL A 202 -7.14 4.68 16.99
N LYS A 203 -7.59 5.93 17.08
CA LYS A 203 -7.09 6.94 18.00
C LYS A 203 -8.21 7.30 18.98
N LEU A 204 -7.94 7.20 20.26
CA LEU A 204 -8.85 7.54 21.36
C LEU A 204 -8.41 8.83 22.05
N ASN A 205 -9.33 9.45 22.78
CA ASN A 205 -8.99 10.42 23.82
C ASN A 205 -8.75 9.72 25.16
N ALA A 206 -8.34 10.48 26.19
CA ALA A 206 -8.08 9.95 27.53
C ALA A 206 -9.33 9.35 28.22
N GLN A 207 -10.53 9.60 27.70
CA GLN A 207 -11.80 9.04 28.17
C GLN A 207 -12.20 7.77 27.42
N GLY A 208 -11.36 7.27 26.51
CA GLY A 208 -11.63 6.06 25.71
C GLY A 208 -12.59 6.29 24.54
N GLN A 209 -12.88 7.54 24.17
CA GLN A 209 -13.78 7.86 23.06
C GLN A 209 -13.00 7.94 21.74
N LEU A 210 -13.56 7.35 20.68
CA LEU A 210 -12.99 7.40 19.33
C LEU A 210 -12.87 8.85 18.85
N GLN A 211 -11.65 9.23 18.48
CA GLN A 211 -11.34 10.49 17.82
C GLN A 211 -11.26 10.29 16.31
N ARG A 212 -10.67 9.17 15.89
CA ARG A 212 -10.40 8.86 14.50
C ARG A 212 -10.11 7.37 14.32
N GLY A 213 -10.51 6.81 13.19
CA GLY A 213 -10.06 5.49 12.75
C GLY A 213 -9.28 5.56 11.44
N TYR A 214 -8.58 4.49 11.13
CA TYR A 214 -7.99 4.22 9.83
C TYR A 214 -8.25 2.78 9.45
N TRP A 215 -8.54 2.52 8.20
CA TRP A 215 -8.39 1.19 7.63
C TRP A 215 -7.49 1.30 6.41
N PHE A 216 -6.60 0.32 6.21
CA PHE A 216 -5.69 0.33 5.08
C PHE A 216 -5.21 -1.06 4.67
N THR A 217 -4.85 -1.19 3.40
CA THR A 217 -4.10 -2.34 2.89
C THR A 217 -2.65 -2.19 3.33
N TYR A 218 -2.21 -3.06 4.22
CA TYR A 218 -0.83 -3.09 4.72
C TYR A 218 0.12 -3.59 3.63
N SER A 219 1.18 -2.83 3.36
CA SER A 219 2.18 -3.17 2.35
C SER A 219 3.58 -2.83 2.84
N VAL A 220 4.27 -3.82 3.41
CA VAL A 220 5.69 -3.73 3.79
C VAL A 220 5.94 -2.62 4.83
N ASN A 221 6.47 -1.47 4.39
CA ASN A 221 6.73 -0.29 5.22
C ASN A 221 5.69 0.80 4.99
N GLU A 222 4.61 0.50 4.28
CA GLU A 222 3.64 1.47 3.79
C GLU A 222 2.22 0.92 3.91
N GLY A 223 1.24 1.77 3.66
CA GLY A 223 -0.15 1.39 3.57
C GLY A 223 -0.97 2.48 2.91
N GLU A 224 -2.06 2.08 2.26
CA GLU A 224 -3.01 3.01 1.64
C GLU A 224 -4.43 2.60 2.01
N GLY A 225 -5.28 3.59 2.30
CA GLY A 225 -6.64 3.31 2.70
C GLY A 225 -7.49 4.55 2.90
N ARG A 226 -8.38 4.53 3.89
CA ARG A 226 -9.22 5.68 4.26
C ARG A 226 -9.23 5.96 5.76
N GLN A 227 -9.52 7.21 6.08
CA GLN A 227 -9.83 7.63 7.44
C GLN A 227 -11.31 7.35 7.79
N LEU A 228 -11.57 6.97 9.04
CA LEU A 228 -12.89 6.92 9.66
C LEU A 228 -13.08 8.12 10.61
N THR A 229 -14.31 8.61 10.72
CA THR A 229 -14.68 9.69 11.65
C THR A 229 -14.61 9.25 13.12
N ALA A 230 -14.78 10.20 14.04
CA ALA A 230 -14.98 9.94 15.47
C ALA A 230 -16.23 9.07 15.77
N SER A 231 -17.15 8.96 14.81
CA SER A 231 -18.34 8.11 14.88
C SER A 231 -18.18 6.78 14.13
N GLY A 232 -17.00 6.49 13.60
CA GLY A 232 -16.70 5.24 12.91
C GLY A 232 -17.14 5.17 11.45
N TYR A 233 -17.69 6.25 10.89
CA TYR A 233 -18.07 6.26 9.48
C TYR A 233 -16.86 6.49 8.59
N LEU A 234 -16.84 5.80 7.46
CA LEU A 234 -15.85 6.04 6.42
C LEU A 234 -15.96 7.44 5.84
N THR A 235 -14.81 7.96 5.41
CA THR A 235 -14.72 9.27 4.77
C THR A 235 -13.99 9.15 3.45
N ASN A 236 -14.15 10.14 2.58
CA ASN A 236 -13.37 10.28 1.34
C ASN A 236 -11.92 10.73 1.59
N GLN A 237 -11.48 10.82 2.85
CA GLN A 237 -10.08 11.07 3.21
C GLN A 237 -9.23 9.86 2.83
N ILE A 238 -8.35 10.02 1.86
CA ILE A 238 -7.30 9.02 1.62
C ILE A 238 -6.29 9.13 2.74
N VAL A 239 -5.79 8.00 3.22
CA VAL A 239 -4.62 7.96 4.09
C VAL A 239 -3.47 7.25 3.41
N SER A 240 -2.29 7.85 3.49
CA SER A 240 -1.01 7.22 3.21
C SER A 240 -0.30 6.96 4.54
N ILE A 241 0.15 5.73 4.73
CA ILE A 241 0.82 5.26 5.93
C ILE A 241 2.27 4.94 5.57
N ARG A 242 3.21 5.35 6.42
CA ARG A 242 4.62 5.00 6.27
C ARG A 242 5.25 4.65 7.61
N ARG A 243 5.95 3.51 7.65
CA ARG A 243 6.80 3.08 8.76
C ARG A 243 8.13 3.82 8.72
N LEU A 244 8.57 4.30 9.87
CA LEU A 244 9.79 5.08 10.06
C LEU A 244 10.91 4.31 10.81
N THR A 245 10.58 3.15 11.38
CA THR A 245 11.52 2.24 12.05
C THR A 245 11.25 0.80 11.61
N THR A 246 12.14 -0.15 11.85
CA THR A 246 11.80 -1.58 11.80
C THR A 246 10.83 -1.94 12.95
N PRO A 247 10.26 -3.17 12.95
CA PRO A 247 9.53 -3.69 14.11
C PRO A 247 10.34 -3.76 15.40
N SER A 248 11.68 -3.82 15.29
CA SER A 248 12.61 -3.77 16.42
C SER A 248 12.97 -2.35 16.87
N GLY A 249 12.34 -1.32 16.29
CA GLY A 249 12.57 0.08 16.65
C GLY A 249 13.84 0.68 16.06
N VAL A 250 14.52 -0.02 15.13
CA VAL A 250 15.70 0.51 14.44
C VAL A 250 15.22 1.48 13.36
N GLY A 251 15.62 2.74 13.43
CA GLY A 251 15.20 3.72 12.43
C GLY A 251 15.58 3.37 11.00
N THR A 252 14.64 3.54 10.07
CA THR A 252 14.91 3.46 8.64
C THR A 252 15.33 4.84 8.13
N GLY A 253 16.37 5.42 8.75
CA GLY A 253 16.88 6.76 8.45
C GLY A 253 16.73 7.82 9.57
N ILE A 254 16.23 7.45 10.76
CA ILE A 254 16.08 8.37 11.91
C ILE A 254 16.66 7.71 13.18
N VAL A 255 17.51 8.38 13.96
CA VAL A 255 18.13 7.81 15.18
C VAL A 255 17.26 8.10 16.41
N PHE A 256 16.92 7.09 17.20
CA PHE A 256 16.15 7.23 18.43
C PHE A 256 16.74 6.45 19.61
N LYS A 257 16.50 6.93 20.84
CA LYS A 257 16.87 6.26 22.09
C LYS A 257 15.61 5.74 22.77
N ASN A 258 15.58 4.44 23.09
CA ASN A 258 14.46 3.84 23.80
C ASN A 258 14.37 4.35 25.24
N THR A 259 13.14 4.59 25.69
CA THR A 259 12.78 4.73 27.11
C THR A 259 11.68 3.72 27.40
N GLU A 260 11.81 3.01 28.52
CA GLU A 260 10.89 1.95 28.91
C GLU A 260 9.78 2.55 29.76
N GLN A 261 8.52 2.29 29.40
CA GLN A 261 7.32 2.79 30.09
C GLN A 261 6.45 1.57 30.45
N PRO A 262 5.77 1.56 31.62
CA PRO A 262 4.91 0.45 32.03
C PRO A 262 3.79 0.20 31.01
N ALA A 263 3.35 -1.06 30.90
CA ALA A 263 2.33 -1.47 29.96
C ALA A 263 0.96 -0.81 30.27
N PRO A 264 0.27 -0.21 29.28
CA PRO A 264 -1.04 0.41 29.46
C PRO A 264 -2.19 -0.62 29.52
N ASP A 265 -3.33 -0.19 30.07
CA ASP A 265 -4.62 -0.90 29.91
C ASP A 265 -5.16 -0.68 28.48
N LEU A 266 -5.53 -1.78 27.81
CA LEU A 266 -5.94 -1.79 26.40
C LEU A 266 -7.45 -2.02 26.21
N THR A 267 -8.24 -2.08 27.29
CA THR A 267 -9.67 -2.43 27.24
C THR A 267 -10.48 -1.51 26.31
N ALA A 268 -10.25 -0.20 26.38
CA ALA A 268 -10.96 0.77 25.52
C ALA A 268 -10.60 0.62 24.04
N LEU A 269 -9.33 0.31 23.74
CA LEU A 269 -8.88 0.05 22.36
C LEU A 269 -9.54 -1.20 21.80
N GLU A 270 -9.58 -2.29 22.56
CA GLU A 270 -10.22 -3.54 22.16
C GLU A 270 -11.70 -3.34 21.80
N GLN A 271 -12.43 -2.60 22.63
CA GLN A 271 -13.84 -2.30 22.39
C GLN A 271 -14.05 -1.48 21.11
N GLN A 272 -13.29 -0.42 20.92
CA GLN A 272 -13.44 0.47 19.75
C GLN A 272 -12.99 -0.20 18.46
N LEU A 273 -11.88 -0.95 18.48
CA LEU A 273 -11.42 -1.74 17.34
C LEU A 273 -12.47 -2.78 16.94
N SER A 274 -13.04 -3.50 17.92
CA SER A 274 -14.10 -4.49 17.68
C SER A 274 -15.34 -3.85 17.05
N GLN A 275 -15.75 -2.68 17.54
CA GLN A 275 -16.91 -1.96 17.01
C GLN A 275 -16.71 -1.53 15.56
N LEU A 276 -15.56 -0.92 15.24
CA LEU A 276 -15.27 -0.48 13.87
C LEU A 276 -15.13 -1.67 12.92
N ALA A 277 -14.48 -2.74 13.36
CA ALA A 277 -14.31 -3.92 12.53
C ALA A 277 -15.65 -4.61 12.20
N ALA A 278 -16.59 -4.61 13.15
CA ALA A 278 -17.92 -5.18 12.96
C ALA A 278 -18.81 -4.36 12.00
N GLN A 279 -18.60 -3.03 11.90
CA GLN A 279 -19.38 -2.16 11.02
C GLN A 279 -19.08 -2.40 9.53
N GLY A 280 -17.85 -2.82 9.20
CA GLY A 280 -17.42 -3.04 7.82
C GLY A 280 -17.25 -1.77 6.98
N VAL A 281 -16.99 -1.93 5.69
CA VAL A 281 -16.95 -0.85 4.70
C VAL A 281 -18.33 -0.76 4.04
N LEU A 282 -19.16 0.19 4.48
CA LEU A 282 -20.34 0.59 3.74
C LEU A 282 -19.96 1.83 2.92
N GLU A 283 -20.10 1.71 1.60
CA GLU A 283 -19.84 2.78 0.61
C GLU A 283 -20.81 3.97 0.76
#